data_AF-A0AAU6DTN6-F1
#
_entry.id   AF-A0AAU6DTN6-F1
#
_cell.length_a   1.000
_cell.length_b   1.000
_cell.length_c   1.000
_cell.angle_alpha   90.00
_cell.angle_beta   90.00
_cell.angle_gamma   90.00
#
_symmetry.space_group_name_H-M   'P 1'
#
loop_
_entity.id
_entity.type
_entity.pdbx_description
1 polymer ?
#
loop_
_entity_poly.entity_id
_entity_poly.type
_entity_poly.pdbx_seq_one_letter_code
_entity_poly.pdbx_strand_id
1 'polypeptide(L)'
;MEEARAVVARYIGPNVDFESVRSTPQSETSSSGSYRDLFSHEQWRATTFGILYYNCQVIPYFAIYTFLPVVLAKFAMDESVTVDGLLNGFLFLGSVAGLWCVARFSRRAFVTGSFVVMALALGPMGLWPGGPKLLLFVLFLVFTLVMSAASNLDQVYPPELFPTPLRGSGVGLLNGLSRVGSAIGTFLLPLSIDHLGFATSMTILAGFLVLGAVVSAAWAPETAGAALE
;
A
#
# COMPACT_ATOMS: atom_id res chain seq x y z
N MET A 1 29.91 1.07 -32.42
CA MET A 1 30.35 -0.26 -31.94
C MET A 1 31.73 -0.19 -31.29
N GLU A 2 32.73 0.43 -31.92
CA GLU A 2 34.07 0.60 -31.33
C GLU A 2 34.09 1.48 -30.07
N GLU A 3 33.39 2.61 -30.06
CA GLU A 3 33.28 3.46 -28.86
C GLU A 3 32.66 2.72 -27.67
N ALA A 4 31.60 1.93 -27.92
CA ALA A 4 30.96 1.13 -26.88
C ALA A 4 31.91 0.06 -26.30
N ARG A 5 32.74 -0.57 -27.15
CA ARG A 5 33.76 -1.53 -26.71
C ARG A 5 34.87 -0.86 -25.90
N ALA A 6 35.29 0.35 -26.30
CA ALA A 6 36.31 1.12 -25.58
C ALA A 6 35.84 1.53 -24.17
N VAL A 7 34.56 1.88 -24.01
CA VAL A 7 33.97 2.19 -22.70
C VAL A 7 33.92 0.94 -21.81
N VAL A 8 33.47 -0.20 -22.33
CA VAL A 8 33.41 -1.46 -21.57
C VAL A 8 34.81 -1.92 -21.13
N ALA A 9 35.80 -1.85 -22.01
CA ALA A 9 37.18 -2.21 -21.68
C ALA A 9 37.77 -1.32 -20.57
N ARG A 10 37.38 -0.04 -20.53
CA ARG A 10 37.85 0.93 -19.54
C ARG A 10 37.29 0.72 -18.14
N TYR A 11 36.03 0.28 -18.02
CA TYR A 11 35.34 0.19 -16.72
C TYR A 11 35.12 -1.24 -16.21
N ILE A 12 35.04 -2.23 -17.10
CA ILE A 12 34.77 -3.64 -16.75
C ILE A 12 36.02 -4.52 -16.99
N GLY A 13 36.91 -4.09 -17.88
CA GLY A 13 38.18 -4.74 -18.18
C GLY A 13 38.27 -5.31 -19.60
N PRO A 14 39.47 -5.58 -20.12
CA PRO A 14 39.69 -5.97 -21.52
C PRO A 14 39.25 -7.40 -21.89
N ASN A 15 38.89 -8.23 -20.90
CA ASN A 15 38.53 -9.65 -21.09
C ASN A 15 37.01 -9.89 -21.17
N VAL A 16 36.22 -8.91 -21.61
CA VAL A 16 34.77 -9.11 -21.81
C VAL A 16 34.55 -9.80 -23.14
N ASP A 17 34.16 -11.07 -23.09
CA ASP A 17 33.84 -11.88 -24.27
C ASP A 17 32.48 -11.49 -24.85
N PHE A 18 32.50 -10.61 -25.85
CA PHE A 18 31.31 -10.17 -26.57
C PHE A 18 30.69 -11.25 -27.46
N GLU A 19 31.42 -12.32 -27.82
CA GLU A 19 30.87 -13.43 -28.60
C GLU A 19 29.98 -14.30 -27.74
N SER A 20 30.34 -14.56 -26.47
CA SER A 20 29.47 -15.27 -25.51
C SER A 20 28.12 -14.56 -25.29
N VAL A 21 28.11 -13.23 -25.22
CA VAL A 21 26.89 -12.40 -25.08
C VAL A 21 26.04 -12.44 -26.36
N ARG A 22 26.67 -12.58 -27.53
CA ARG A 22 26.00 -12.59 -28.83
C ARG A 22 25.53 -13.99 -29.24
N SER A 23 26.17 -15.03 -28.71
CA SER A 23 25.90 -16.46 -28.96
C SER A 23 25.08 -17.11 -27.84
N THR A 24 24.81 -16.40 -26.74
CA THR A 24 23.67 -16.74 -25.88
C THR A 24 22.45 -16.68 -26.79
N PRO A 25 21.75 -17.80 -27.02
CA PRO A 25 20.54 -17.76 -27.82
C PRO A 25 19.66 -16.68 -27.20
N GLN A 26 19.30 -15.66 -27.97
CA GLN A 26 18.22 -14.75 -27.65
C GLN A 26 16.88 -15.51 -27.78
N SER A 27 16.81 -16.64 -27.07
CA SER A 27 15.75 -17.63 -27.01
C SER A 27 15.38 -17.93 -25.55
N GLU A 28 15.77 -17.06 -24.62
CA GLU A 28 14.79 -16.68 -23.62
C GLU A 28 13.88 -15.64 -24.28
N THR A 29 12.93 -16.12 -25.08
CA THR A 29 11.58 -15.64 -24.86
C THR A 29 11.34 -15.84 -23.37
N SER A 30 11.65 -14.82 -22.56
CA SER A 30 11.00 -14.66 -21.28
C SER A 30 9.54 -14.88 -21.64
N SER A 31 8.99 -16.01 -21.23
CA SER A 31 7.56 -16.21 -21.37
C SER A 31 6.99 -15.01 -20.60
N SER A 32 6.49 -14.02 -21.34
CA SER A 32 5.79 -12.91 -20.74
C SER A 32 4.62 -13.58 -20.05
N GLY A 33 4.73 -13.77 -18.74
CA GLY A 33 3.80 -14.59 -18.00
C GLY A 33 2.38 -14.09 -18.32
N SER A 34 1.52 -15.01 -18.74
CA SER A 34 0.17 -14.65 -19.15
C SER A 34 -0.57 -14.08 -17.95
N TYR A 35 -1.53 -13.16 -18.16
CA TYR A 35 -2.41 -12.69 -17.07
C TYR A 35 -3.12 -13.85 -16.34
N ARG A 36 -3.34 -14.98 -17.04
CA ARG A 36 -3.91 -16.19 -16.45
C ARG A 36 -3.00 -16.83 -15.40
N ASP A 37 -1.69 -16.66 -15.52
CA ASP A 37 -0.71 -17.28 -14.63
C ASP A 37 -0.71 -16.61 -13.25
N LEU A 38 -1.22 -15.38 -13.12
CA LEU A 38 -1.51 -14.73 -11.83
C LEU A 38 -2.56 -15.50 -11.01
N PHE A 39 -3.47 -16.22 -11.67
CA PHE A 39 -4.52 -17.03 -11.05
C PHE A 39 -4.22 -18.53 -11.11
N SER A 40 -2.98 -18.89 -11.44
CA SER A 40 -2.52 -20.28 -11.39
C SER A 40 -2.50 -20.81 -9.95
N HIS A 41 -2.47 -22.13 -9.79
CA HIS A 41 -2.43 -22.78 -8.47
C HIS A 41 -1.22 -22.32 -7.60
N GLU A 42 -0.15 -21.86 -8.23
CA GLU A 42 1.06 -21.39 -7.56
C GLU A 42 0.93 -19.93 -7.07
N GLN A 43 0.26 -19.06 -7.83
CA GLN A 43 0.24 -17.61 -7.58
C GLN A 43 -1.09 -17.05 -7.08
N TRP A 44 -2.19 -17.80 -7.14
CA TRP A 44 -3.51 -17.28 -6.76
C TRP A 44 -3.55 -16.73 -5.34
N ARG A 45 -2.84 -17.34 -4.38
CA ARG A 45 -2.78 -16.85 -2.99
C ARG A 45 -2.12 -15.49 -2.89
N ALA A 46 -0.98 -15.30 -3.56
CA ALA A 46 -0.26 -14.04 -3.58
C ALA A 46 -1.08 -12.95 -4.29
N THR A 47 -1.72 -13.28 -5.42
CA THR A 47 -2.61 -12.39 -6.16
C THR A 47 -3.82 -11.98 -5.33
N THR A 48 -4.56 -12.93 -4.75
CA THR A 48 -5.74 -12.63 -3.91
C THR A 48 -5.35 -11.86 -2.66
N PHE A 49 -4.26 -12.24 -2.00
CA PHE A 49 -3.72 -11.49 -0.86
C PHE A 49 -3.41 -10.05 -1.26
N GLY A 50 -2.65 -9.83 -2.34
CA GLY A 50 -2.32 -8.52 -2.85
C GLY A 50 -3.56 -7.69 -3.14
N ILE A 51 -4.59 -8.27 -3.79
CA ILE A 51 -5.84 -7.56 -4.11
C ILE A 51 -6.54 -7.11 -2.83
N LEU A 52 -6.71 -8.01 -1.86
CA LEU A 52 -7.39 -7.72 -0.61
C LEU A 52 -6.63 -6.69 0.21
N TYR A 53 -5.32 -6.91 0.39
CA TYR A 53 -4.39 -6.01 1.05
C TYR A 53 -4.52 -4.58 0.52
N TYR A 54 -4.34 -4.42 -0.79
CA TYR A 54 -4.27 -3.11 -1.43
C TYR A 54 -5.64 -2.41 -1.40
N ASN A 55 -6.74 -3.14 -1.60
CA ASN A 55 -8.08 -2.55 -1.53
C ASN A 55 -8.49 -2.16 -0.11
N CYS A 56 -8.15 -2.98 0.91
CA CYS A 56 -8.44 -2.67 2.31
C CYS A 56 -7.69 -1.41 2.78
N GLN A 57 -6.56 -1.08 2.15
CA GLN A 57 -5.80 0.14 2.41
C GLN A 57 -6.38 1.34 1.65
N VAL A 58 -6.63 1.15 0.35
CA VAL A 58 -7.02 2.22 -0.58
C VAL A 58 -8.44 2.72 -0.34
N ILE A 59 -9.38 1.84 0.03
CA ILE A 59 -10.77 2.25 0.30
C ILE A 59 -10.86 3.26 1.45
N PRO A 60 -10.34 2.99 2.67
CA PRO A 60 -10.35 3.95 3.77
C PRO A 60 -9.55 5.22 3.44
N TYR A 61 -8.40 5.07 2.78
CA TYR A 61 -7.57 6.21 2.38
C TYR A 61 -8.36 7.19 1.49
N PHE A 62 -8.85 6.73 0.34
CA PHE A 62 -9.54 7.63 -0.58
C PHE A 62 -10.84 8.16 0.02
N ALA A 63 -11.61 7.34 0.72
CA ALA A 63 -12.84 7.77 1.35
C ALA A 63 -12.58 8.94 2.33
N ILE A 64 -11.66 8.75 3.28
CA ILE A 64 -11.38 9.74 4.32
C ILE A 64 -10.77 11.01 3.75
N TYR A 65 -9.75 10.89 2.89
CA TYR A 65 -9.05 12.06 2.36
C TYR A 65 -9.88 12.84 1.34
N THR A 66 -10.81 12.18 0.62
CA THR A 66 -11.74 12.89 -0.28
C THR A 66 -12.75 13.73 0.51
N PHE A 67 -13.20 13.24 1.66
CA PHE A 67 -14.16 13.93 2.53
C PHE A 67 -13.53 14.45 3.81
N LEU A 68 -12.25 14.83 3.73
CA LEU A 68 -11.48 15.28 4.88
C LEU A 68 -12.15 16.43 5.64
N PRO A 69 -12.73 17.47 5.00
CA PRO A 69 -13.42 18.53 5.71
C PRO A 69 -14.62 18.02 6.54
N VAL A 70 -15.35 17.02 6.04
CA VAL A 70 -16.48 16.41 6.75
C VAL A 70 -16.00 15.64 7.98
N VAL A 71 -14.87 14.96 7.88
CA VAL A 71 -14.23 14.25 9.00
C VAL A 71 -13.74 15.25 10.05
N LEU A 72 -13.06 16.32 9.64
CA LEU A 72 -12.55 17.36 10.55
C LEU A 72 -13.67 18.11 11.28
N ALA A 73 -14.78 18.41 10.60
CA ALA A 73 -15.95 19.04 11.19
C ALA A 73 -16.53 18.22 12.36
N LYS A 74 -16.42 16.88 12.34
CA LYS A 74 -16.86 16.02 13.45
C LYS A 74 -16.03 16.22 14.72
N PHE A 75 -14.80 16.67 14.57
CA PHE A 75 -13.91 17.01 15.68
C PHE A 75 -14.03 18.48 16.11
N ALA A 76 -14.96 19.25 15.52
CA ALA A 76 -15.01 20.71 15.65
C ALA A 76 -13.67 21.39 15.29
N MET A 77 -12.98 20.81 14.30
CA MET A 77 -11.81 21.40 13.69
C MET A 77 -12.23 21.96 12.35
N ASP A 78 -12.10 23.28 12.20
CA ASP A 78 -12.31 23.93 10.91
C ASP A 78 -11.06 23.76 10.05
N GLU A 79 -11.28 23.65 8.74
CA GLU A 79 -10.20 23.65 7.76
C GLU A 79 -9.46 24.99 7.87
N SER A 80 -8.20 24.91 8.27
CA SER A 80 -7.36 26.06 8.54
C SER A 80 -5.92 25.71 8.24
N VAL A 81 -5.13 26.71 7.87
CA VAL A 81 -3.70 26.53 7.56
C VAL A 81 -2.95 25.79 8.67
N THR A 82 -3.36 25.99 9.93
CA THR A 82 -2.78 25.27 11.08
C THR A 82 -3.13 23.79 11.09
N VAL A 83 -4.40 23.43 10.89
CA VAL A 83 -4.84 22.03 10.85
C VAL A 83 -4.24 21.31 9.63
N ASP A 84 -4.22 21.96 8.47
CA ASP A 84 -3.62 21.41 7.25
C ASP A 84 -2.11 21.24 7.42
N GLY A 85 -1.43 22.22 8.02
CA GLY A 85 -0.01 22.14 8.35
C GLY A 85 0.30 20.99 9.30
N LEU A 86 -0.56 20.73 10.30
CA LEU A 86 -0.44 19.57 11.18
C LEU A 86 -0.63 18.26 10.43
N LEU A 87 -1.67 18.13 9.61
CA LEU A 87 -1.91 16.91 8.83
C LEU A 87 -0.77 16.61 7.87
N ASN A 88 -0.29 17.62 7.11
CA ASN A 88 0.85 17.48 6.23
C ASN A 88 2.14 17.16 6.99
N GLY A 89 2.34 17.76 8.17
CA GLY A 89 3.45 17.44 9.06
C GLY A 89 3.43 15.97 9.49
N PHE A 90 2.28 15.44 9.89
CA PHE A 90 2.12 14.03 10.28
C PHE A 90 2.24 13.08 9.07
N LEU A 91 1.77 13.46 7.88
CA LEU A 91 2.03 12.73 6.65
C LEU A 91 3.54 12.67 6.35
N PHE A 92 4.23 13.80 6.43
CA PHE A 92 5.68 13.85 6.20
C PHE A 92 6.45 12.99 7.22
N LEU A 93 6.14 13.15 8.51
CA LEU A 93 6.73 12.35 9.58
C LEU A 93 6.43 10.86 9.41
N GLY A 94 5.19 10.52 9.05
CA GLY A 94 4.76 9.17 8.75
C GLY A 94 5.53 8.56 7.58
N SER A 95 5.79 9.34 6.54
CA SER A 95 6.57 8.89 5.39
C SER A 95 8.03 8.61 5.76
N VAL A 96 8.68 9.52 6.50
CA VAL A 96 10.06 9.33 6.99
C VAL A 96 10.16 8.13 7.92
N ALA A 97 9.22 8.00 8.87
CA ALA A 97 9.14 6.85 9.75
C ALA A 97 8.87 5.56 8.97
N GLY A 98 8.03 5.61 7.94
CA GLY A 98 7.73 4.50 7.04
C GLY A 98 8.97 3.97 6.34
N LEU A 99 9.79 4.85 5.76
CA LEU A 99 11.07 4.46 5.14
C LEU A 99 12.00 3.73 6.11
N TRP A 100 12.13 4.27 7.33
CA TRP A 100 12.92 3.61 8.37
C TRP A 100 12.32 2.26 8.78
N CYS A 101 11.00 2.18 8.92
CA CYS A 101 10.29 0.94 9.26
C CYS A 101 10.43 -0.13 8.16
N VAL A 102 10.32 0.23 6.89
CA VAL A 102 10.51 -0.68 5.75
C VAL A 102 11.92 -1.28 5.76
N ALA A 103 12.92 -0.49 6.14
CA ALA A 103 14.31 -0.97 6.24
C ALA A 103 14.55 -1.87 7.47
N ARG A 104 13.85 -1.63 8.58
CA ARG A 104 14.16 -2.25 9.87
C ARG A 104 13.26 -3.44 10.26
N PHE A 105 12.01 -3.45 9.81
CA PHE A 105 11.03 -4.48 10.12
C PHE A 105 10.82 -5.46 8.96
N SER A 106 10.41 -6.67 9.31
CA SER A 106 9.86 -7.63 8.37
C SER A 106 8.60 -7.07 7.68
N ARG A 107 8.41 -7.38 6.39
CA ARG A 107 7.30 -6.82 5.61
C ARG A 107 5.97 -7.23 6.20
N ARG A 108 5.83 -8.51 6.56
CA ARG A 108 4.61 -9.04 7.18
C ARG A 108 4.26 -8.34 8.50
N ALA A 109 5.26 -8.14 9.37
CA ALA A 109 5.03 -7.47 10.65
C ALA A 109 4.63 -6.01 10.44
N PHE A 110 5.25 -5.32 9.48
CA PHE A 110 4.93 -3.94 9.20
C PHE A 110 3.53 -3.78 8.56
N VAL A 111 3.18 -4.62 7.58
CA VAL A 111 1.83 -4.67 7.00
C VAL A 111 0.78 -4.93 8.09
N THR A 112 0.97 -5.99 8.87
CA THR A 112 -0.06 -6.41 9.85
C THR A 112 -0.18 -5.38 10.96
N GLY A 113 0.96 -4.88 11.46
CA GLY A 113 1.01 -3.85 12.49
C GLY A 113 0.38 -2.54 12.04
N SER A 114 0.61 -2.11 10.79
CA SER A 114 0.02 -0.88 10.28
C SER A 114 -1.51 -0.98 10.23
N PHE A 115 -2.07 -2.07 9.69
CA PHE A 115 -3.53 -2.26 9.69
C PHE A 115 -4.12 -2.28 11.08
N VAL A 116 -3.48 -2.98 12.03
CA VAL A 116 -3.96 -3.04 13.42
C VAL A 116 -3.98 -1.63 14.03
N VAL A 117 -2.90 -0.86 13.89
CA VAL A 117 -2.84 0.49 14.44
C VAL A 117 -3.85 1.41 13.75
N MET A 118 -4.00 1.34 12.43
CA MET A 118 -5.01 2.13 11.71
C MET A 118 -6.43 1.75 12.13
N ALA A 119 -6.73 0.46 12.31
CA ALA A 119 -8.03 0.01 12.79
C ALA A 119 -8.31 0.47 14.23
N LEU A 120 -7.31 0.44 15.12
CA LEU A 120 -7.43 0.93 16.49
C LEU A 120 -7.53 2.46 16.57
N ALA A 121 -6.94 3.17 15.61
CA ALA A 121 -7.05 4.62 15.51
C ALA A 121 -8.42 5.05 14.97
N LEU A 122 -8.92 4.37 13.93
CA LEU A 122 -10.19 4.71 13.27
C LEU A 122 -11.42 4.15 14.00
N GLY A 123 -11.33 2.96 14.59
CA GLY A 123 -12.43 2.26 15.25
C GLY A 123 -13.16 3.09 16.33
N PRO A 124 -12.46 3.76 17.25
CA PRO A 124 -13.09 4.62 18.26
C PRO A 124 -13.97 5.74 17.68
N MET A 125 -13.68 6.23 16.47
CA MET A 125 -14.50 7.26 15.82
C MET A 125 -15.89 6.74 15.42
N GLY A 126 -16.01 5.43 15.21
CA GLY A 126 -17.27 4.77 14.91
C GLY A 126 -17.96 4.19 16.15
N LEU A 127 -17.19 3.58 17.04
CA LEU A 127 -17.72 2.88 18.22
C LEU A 127 -17.98 3.81 19.40
N TRP A 128 -17.37 5.01 19.42
CA TRP A 128 -17.53 5.98 20.51
C TRP A 128 -17.90 7.39 19.99
N PRO A 129 -19.14 7.59 19.49
CA PRO A 129 -19.56 8.85 18.87
C PRO A 129 -19.56 10.06 19.83
N GLY A 130 -19.71 9.80 21.13
CA GLY A 130 -19.69 10.81 22.19
C GLY A 130 -18.31 11.02 22.84
N GLY A 131 -17.25 10.47 22.26
CA GLY A 131 -15.90 10.60 22.80
C GLY A 131 -15.36 12.04 22.80
N PRO A 132 -14.32 12.35 23.60
CA PRO A 132 -13.71 13.66 23.60
C PRO A 132 -13.14 14.01 22.21
N LYS A 133 -13.60 15.12 21.62
CA LYS A 133 -13.22 15.53 20.25
C LYS A 133 -11.71 15.62 20.04
N LEU A 134 -10.99 16.15 21.02
CA LEU A 134 -9.53 16.26 20.98
C LEU A 134 -8.84 14.89 20.92
N LEU A 135 -9.35 13.91 21.67
CA LEU A 135 -8.81 12.54 21.66
C LEU A 135 -9.04 11.88 20.30
N LEU A 136 -10.25 12.01 19.75
CA LEU A 136 -10.57 11.47 18.42
C LEU A 136 -9.72 12.14 17.33
N PHE A 137 -9.46 13.44 17.44
CA PHE A 137 -8.55 14.15 16.53
C PHE A 137 -7.11 13.64 16.64
N VAL A 138 -6.59 13.41 17.85
CA VAL A 138 -5.24 12.82 18.03
C VAL A 138 -5.18 11.42 17.43
N LEU A 139 -6.21 10.59 17.62
CA LEU A 139 -6.30 9.28 16.97
C LEU A 139 -6.33 9.40 15.44
N PHE A 140 -7.00 10.43 14.91
CA PHE A 140 -6.98 10.73 13.48
C PHE A 140 -5.59 11.09 12.98
N LEU A 141 -4.81 11.88 13.73
CA LEU A 141 -3.41 12.17 13.39
C LEU A 141 -2.55 10.90 13.40
N VAL A 142 -2.77 9.99 14.35
CA VAL A 142 -2.09 8.68 14.39
C VAL A 142 -2.45 7.85 13.16
N PHE A 143 -3.74 7.80 12.80
CA PHE A 143 -4.20 7.16 11.57
C PHE A 143 -3.50 7.74 10.34
N THR A 144 -3.46 9.07 10.19
CA THR A 144 -2.78 9.78 9.10
C THR A 144 -1.28 9.43 9.01
N LEU A 145 -0.58 9.42 10.14
CA LEU A 145 0.83 9.08 10.20
C LEU A 145 1.09 7.64 9.76
N VAL A 146 0.33 6.69 10.32
CA VAL A 146 0.52 5.26 10.01
C VAL A 146 0.09 4.94 8.59
N MET A 147 -0.96 5.57 8.10
CA MET A 147 -1.41 5.46 6.71
C MET A 147 -0.31 5.91 5.74
N SER A 148 0.38 7.02 6.04
CA SER A 148 1.52 7.45 5.23
C SER A 148 2.71 6.49 5.34
N ALA A 149 2.99 5.98 6.53
CA ALA A 149 4.05 4.98 6.71
C ALA A 149 3.77 3.70 5.89
N ALA A 150 2.53 3.21 5.92
CA ALA A 150 2.07 2.05 5.15
C ALA A 150 2.11 2.28 3.63
N SER A 151 1.82 3.49 3.15
CA SER A 151 1.91 3.81 1.72
C SER A 151 3.32 3.65 1.13
N ASN A 152 4.37 3.75 1.94
CA ASN A 152 5.73 3.45 1.48
C ASN A 152 5.93 1.94 1.23
N LEU A 153 5.33 1.11 2.08
CA LEU A 153 5.35 -0.34 1.93
C LEU A 153 4.57 -0.79 0.69
N ASP A 154 3.47 -0.12 0.38
CA ASP A 154 2.67 -0.35 -0.83
C ASP A 154 3.47 -0.21 -2.13
N GLN A 155 4.55 0.55 -2.14
CA GLN A 155 5.39 0.72 -3.32
C GLN A 155 6.43 -0.39 -3.49
N VAL A 156 6.79 -1.09 -2.40
CA VAL A 156 7.88 -2.06 -2.37
C VAL A 156 7.35 -3.50 -2.30
N TYR A 157 6.32 -3.72 -1.50
CA TYR A 157 5.83 -5.06 -1.18
C TYR A 157 5.11 -5.74 -2.36
N PRO A 158 4.24 -5.09 -3.15
CA PRO A 158 3.58 -5.75 -4.26
C PRO A 158 4.54 -6.30 -5.33
N PRO A 159 5.61 -5.57 -5.74
CA PRO A 159 6.65 -6.15 -6.58
C PRO A 159 7.35 -7.39 -6.00
N GLU A 160 7.49 -7.47 -4.68
CA GLU A 160 8.10 -8.63 -3.98
C GLU A 160 7.14 -9.84 -3.91
N LEU A 161 5.82 -9.64 -4.06
CA LEU A 161 4.83 -10.73 -4.05
C LEU A 161 4.85 -11.59 -5.32
N PHE A 162 5.35 -11.05 -6.43
CA PHE A 162 5.27 -11.68 -7.75
C PHE A 162 6.65 -12.03 -8.31
N PRO A 163 6.78 -13.19 -8.98
CA PRO A 163 8.01 -13.57 -9.67
C PRO A 163 8.28 -12.60 -10.84
N THR A 164 9.54 -12.43 -11.19
CA THR A 164 10.01 -11.45 -12.19
C THR A 164 9.20 -11.42 -13.50
N PRO A 165 8.79 -12.56 -14.10
CA PRO A 165 7.98 -12.57 -15.32
C PRO A 165 6.55 -12.03 -15.15
N LEU A 166 5.98 -12.12 -13.94
CA LEU A 166 4.61 -11.73 -13.63
C LEU A 166 4.51 -10.40 -12.88
N ARG A 167 5.64 -9.87 -12.39
CA ARG A 167 5.69 -8.67 -11.55
C ARG A 167 4.98 -7.46 -12.17
N GLY A 168 5.22 -7.19 -13.45
CA GLY A 168 4.58 -6.07 -14.16
C GLY A 168 3.05 -6.22 -14.21
N SER A 169 2.56 -7.40 -14.63
CA SER A 169 1.13 -7.71 -14.74
C SER A 169 0.43 -7.74 -13.38
N GLY A 170 1.09 -8.31 -12.37
CA GLY A 170 0.58 -8.40 -10.99
C GLY A 170 0.43 -7.01 -10.37
N VAL A 171 1.47 -6.19 -10.38
CA VAL A 171 1.41 -4.81 -9.87
C VAL A 171 0.41 -3.96 -10.65
N GLY A 172 0.35 -4.13 -11.98
CA GLY A 172 -0.66 -3.47 -12.83
C GLY A 172 -2.09 -3.83 -12.44
N LEU A 173 -2.37 -5.13 -12.22
CA LEU A 173 -3.67 -5.62 -11.78
C LEU A 173 -4.07 -5.04 -10.43
N LEU A 174 -3.16 -5.05 -9.45
CA LEU A 174 -3.39 -4.49 -8.12
C LEU A 174 -3.72 -2.99 -8.19
N ASN A 175 -2.94 -2.22 -8.95
CA ASN A 175 -3.18 -0.79 -9.15
C ASN A 175 -4.49 -0.52 -9.92
N GLY A 176 -4.85 -1.35 -10.89
CA GLY A 176 -6.12 -1.23 -11.61
C GLY A 176 -7.33 -1.46 -10.69
N LEU A 177 -7.30 -2.55 -9.92
CA LEU A 177 -8.36 -2.88 -8.97
C LEU A 177 -8.46 -1.86 -7.84
N SER A 178 -7.34 -1.28 -7.41
CA SER A 178 -7.34 -0.23 -6.39
C SER A 178 -8.14 0.99 -6.82
N ARG A 179 -8.15 1.34 -8.11
CA ARG A 179 -8.97 2.44 -8.63
C ARG A 179 -10.45 2.13 -8.60
N VAL A 180 -10.82 0.88 -8.83
CA VAL A 180 -12.21 0.42 -8.65
C VAL A 180 -12.59 0.49 -7.17
N GLY A 181 -11.75 0.01 -6.27
CA GLY A 181 -11.95 0.11 -4.82
C GLY A 181 -12.08 1.56 -4.36
N SER A 182 -11.19 2.44 -4.82
CA SER A 182 -11.23 3.88 -4.54
C SER A 182 -12.54 4.51 -5.03
N ALA A 183 -12.98 4.20 -6.24
CA ALA A 183 -14.24 4.72 -6.76
C ALA A 183 -15.41 4.27 -5.89
N ILE A 184 -15.47 2.97 -5.55
CA ILE A 184 -16.49 2.42 -4.65
C ILE A 184 -16.46 3.13 -3.29
N GLY A 185 -15.29 3.29 -2.68
CA GLY A 185 -15.13 3.96 -1.39
C GLY A 185 -15.59 5.43 -1.42
N THR A 186 -15.16 6.18 -2.43
CA THR A 186 -15.51 7.59 -2.58
C THR A 186 -16.99 7.81 -2.90
N PHE A 187 -17.63 6.94 -3.69
CA PHE A 187 -19.07 7.04 -3.96
C PHE A 187 -19.93 6.56 -2.79
N LEU A 188 -19.54 5.48 -2.11
CA LEU A 188 -20.33 4.92 -1.02
C LEU A 188 -20.22 5.70 0.28
N LEU A 189 -19.07 6.34 0.55
CA LEU A 189 -18.89 7.06 1.81
C LEU A 189 -19.92 8.17 2.05
N PRO A 190 -20.18 9.12 1.12
CA PRO A 190 -21.16 10.19 1.36
C PRO A 190 -22.58 9.62 1.51
N LEU A 191 -22.95 8.60 0.73
CA LEU A 191 -24.24 7.90 0.86
C LEU A 191 -24.37 7.20 2.22
N SER A 192 -23.28 6.58 2.68
CA SER A 192 -23.22 5.95 4.00
C SER A 192 -23.36 6.99 5.11
N ILE A 193 -22.70 8.14 5.00
CA ILE A 193 -22.81 9.21 6.00
C ILE A 193 -24.22 9.77 6.05
N ASP A 194 -24.87 9.98 4.89
CA ASP A 194 -26.23 10.52 4.79
C ASP A 194 -27.29 9.56 5.35
N HIS A 195 -27.22 8.27 4.99
CA HIS A 195 -28.24 7.29 5.38
C HIS A 195 -27.95 6.55 6.70
N LEU A 196 -26.68 6.28 7.01
CA LEU A 196 -26.26 5.45 8.16
C LEU A 196 -25.58 6.27 9.27
N GLY A 197 -25.18 7.50 8.97
CA GLY A 197 -24.47 8.38 9.89
C GLY A 197 -22.96 8.14 9.94
N PHE A 198 -22.23 9.20 10.33
CA PHE A 198 -20.77 9.22 10.36
C PHE A 198 -20.15 8.08 11.18
N ALA A 199 -20.68 7.80 12.37
CA ALA A 199 -20.16 6.76 13.25
C ALA A 199 -20.20 5.36 12.59
N THR A 200 -21.32 5.03 11.95
CA THR A 200 -21.49 3.77 11.22
C THR A 200 -20.53 3.70 10.03
N SER A 201 -20.38 4.78 9.28
CA SER A 201 -19.43 4.86 8.15
C SER A 201 -17.99 4.62 8.59
N MET A 202 -17.54 5.24 9.69
CA MET A 202 -16.20 5.03 10.24
C MET A 202 -16.00 3.59 10.73
N THR A 203 -17.05 2.98 11.30
CA THR A 203 -17.01 1.56 11.72
C THR A 203 -16.86 0.63 10.53
N ILE A 204 -17.54 0.91 9.41
CA ILE A 204 -17.42 0.13 8.16
C ILE A 204 -15.99 0.24 7.61
N LEU A 205 -15.41 1.45 7.57
CA LEU A 205 -14.03 1.65 7.12
C LEU A 205 -13.03 0.96 8.05
N ALA A 206 -13.24 1.02 9.38
CA ALA A 206 -12.44 0.28 10.33
C ALA A 206 -12.57 -1.24 10.12
N GLY A 207 -13.75 -1.73 9.72
CA GLY A 207 -13.97 -3.13 9.34
C GLY A 207 -13.10 -3.56 8.15
N PHE A 208 -12.94 -2.73 7.13
CA PHE A 208 -12.00 -3.00 6.03
C PHE A 208 -10.55 -3.08 6.52
N LEU A 209 -10.14 -2.20 7.45
CA LEU A 209 -8.80 -2.25 8.04
C LEU A 209 -8.58 -3.51 8.88
N VAL A 210 -9.59 -3.93 9.66
CA VAL A 210 -9.55 -5.20 10.41
C VAL A 210 -9.46 -6.39 9.46
N LEU A 211 -10.22 -6.39 8.37
CA LEU A 211 -10.12 -7.43 7.34
C LEU A 211 -8.71 -7.47 6.75
N GLY A 212 -8.12 -6.31 6.44
CA GLY A 212 -6.73 -6.17 6.01
C GLY A 212 -5.75 -6.75 7.03
N ALA A 213 -5.93 -6.47 8.32
CA ALA A 213 -5.12 -7.03 9.40
C ALA A 213 -5.22 -8.56 9.47
N VAL A 214 -6.43 -9.11 9.40
CA VAL A 214 -6.67 -10.57 9.48
C VAL A 214 -6.07 -11.27 8.27
N VAL A 215 -6.32 -10.76 7.07
CA VAL A 215 -5.78 -11.32 5.81
C VAL A 215 -4.26 -11.25 5.80
N SER A 216 -3.69 -10.16 6.29
CA SER A 216 -2.23 -10.02 6.40
C SER A 216 -1.62 -10.92 7.47
N ALA A 217 -2.27 -11.06 8.62
CA ALA A 217 -1.84 -12.00 9.65
C ALA A 217 -1.87 -13.44 9.14
N ALA A 218 -2.87 -13.81 8.33
CA ALA A 218 -3.03 -15.18 7.82
C ALA A 218 -2.13 -15.50 6.62
N TRP A 219 -2.05 -14.61 5.63
CA TRP A 219 -1.54 -14.92 4.29
C TRP A 219 -0.34 -14.09 3.83
N ALA A 220 0.06 -13.04 4.55
CA ALA A 220 1.19 -12.23 4.12
C ALA A 220 2.49 -13.07 4.12
N PRO A 221 3.14 -13.28 2.96
CA PRO A 221 4.43 -13.94 2.91
C PRO A 221 5.49 -13.05 3.53
N GLU A 222 6.43 -13.67 4.25
CA GLU A 222 7.63 -12.96 4.73
C GLU A 222 8.63 -12.85 3.58
N THR A 223 8.74 -11.65 3.00
CA THR A 223 9.68 -11.36 1.90
C THR A 223 10.98 -10.72 2.39
N ALA A 224 11.11 -10.44 3.70
CA ALA A 224 12.29 -9.79 4.23
C ALA A 224 13.52 -10.69 4.14
N GLY A 225 14.47 -10.31 3.27
CA GLY A 225 15.76 -10.99 3.12
C GLY A 225 15.77 -12.20 2.18
N ALA A 226 14.67 -12.47 1.47
CA ALA A 226 14.69 -13.44 0.37
C ALA A 226 15.48 -12.85 -0.81
N ALA A 227 16.48 -13.58 -1.30
CA ALA A 227 17.16 -13.21 -2.54
C ALA A 227 16.12 -13.15 -3.66
N LEU A 228 16.10 -12.05 -4.41
CA LEU A 228 15.34 -11.96 -5.65
C LEU A 228 15.99 -12.95 -6.62
N GLU A 229 15.32 -14.06 -6.91
CA GLU A 229 15.65 -14.94 -8.04
C GLU A 229 15.35 -14.25 -9.38
#